data_AF-A0A2V3HND2-F1
#
_entry.id   AF-A0A2V3HND2-F1
#
_cell.length_a   1.000
_cell.length_b   1.000
_cell.length_c   1.000
_cell.angle_alpha   90.00
_cell.angle_beta   90.00
_cell.angle_gamma   90.00
#
_symmetry.space_group_name_H-M   'P 1'
#
loop_
_entity.id
_entity.type
_entity.pdbx_description
1 polymer ?
#
loop_
_entity_poly.entity_id
_entity_poly.type
_entity_poly.pdbx_seq_one_letter_code
_entity_poly.pdbx_strand_id
1 'polypeptide(L)'
;MPAEPVPCKEGDHGKFEVSVRDGLARIGRLHTDSHILETPTLLPVVNPNILTVTPREMWEDFDIKGLITNSYVIWKHEKLKQHALEKGVHDLLDYPGFVMTDSGTFQQDAYGDVEVAADEIVEFQRDIGVDVATMLDVFGRPDDPREQSEHSVTETAARAPGALAAAGDTLLNGPIQGGLELDLREWSAQLMAEHPFAIHPIGGIVPLMEKRRYRELLEVILACRGEIPIERPVHMFGCGHPMLFPVAVALGVDLFDSAAYALFAR
;
A
#
# COMPACT_ATOMS: atom_id res chain seq x y z
N MET A 1 8.93 1.46 -27.33
CA MET A 1 9.64 2.12 -26.22
C MET A 1 8.60 2.41 -25.16
N PRO A 2 8.81 2.04 -23.91
CA PRO A 2 7.88 2.39 -22.83
C PRO A 2 7.74 3.91 -22.76
N ALA A 3 6.53 4.40 -22.50
CA ALA A 3 6.27 5.84 -22.34
C ALA A 3 7.08 6.37 -21.15
N GLU A 4 7.70 7.54 -21.30
CA GLU A 4 8.44 8.18 -20.21
C GLU A 4 7.54 8.49 -19.00
N PRO A 5 8.08 8.49 -17.77
CA PRO A 5 7.43 9.05 -16.60
C PRO A 5 6.80 10.41 -16.87
N VAL A 6 5.54 10.60 -16.48
CA VAL A 6 4.85 11.88 -16.59
C VAL A 6 4.52 12.38 -15.20
N PRO A 7 5.16 13.47 -14.72
CA PRO A 7 4.83 14.07 -13.45
C PRO A 7 3.48 14.80 -13.53
N CYS A 8 2.85 15.03 -12.38
CA CYS A 8 1.63 15.82 -12.33
C CYS A 8 1.88 17.31 -12.63
N LYS A 9 0.79 18.06 -12.83
CA LYS A 9 0.87 19.53 -12.90
C LYS A 9 1.10 20.09 -11.50
N GLU A 10 1.68 21.28 -11.44
CA GLU A 10 1.83 22.02 -10.19
C GLU A 10 0.49 22.14 -9.46
N GLY A 11 0.46 21.75 -8.19
CA GLY A 11 -0.73 21.76 -7.35
C GLY A 11 -1.65 20.53 -7.46
N ASP A 12 -1.36 19.56 -8.34
CA ASP A 12 -2.13 18.31 -8.44
C ASP A 12 -1.51 17.16 -7.59
N HIS A 13 -0.41 17.38 -6.85
CA HIS A 13 0.19 16.35 -6.00
C HIS A 13 -0.80 15.78 -4.98
N GLY A 14 -0.95 14.45 -4.94
CA GLY A 14 -1.89 13.75 -4.06
C GLY A 14 -3.33 13.72 -4.54
N LYS A 15 -3.64 14.33 -5.69
CA LYS A 15 -5.00 14.33 -6.25
C LYS A 15 -5.32 12.97 -6.87
N PHE A 16 -6.54 12.49 -6.61
CA PHE A 16 -7.11 11.35 -7.31
C PHE A 16 -8.29 11.80 -8.18
N GLU A 17 -8.15 11.65 -9.50
CA GLU A 17 -9.20 11.98 -10.46
C GLU A 17 -9.91 10.71 -10.92
N VAL A 18 -11.24 10.70 -10.91
CA VAL A 18 -12.05 9.61 -11.47
C VAL A 18 -12.53 9.97 -12.87
N SER A 19 -12.19 9.15 -13.85
CA SER A 19 -12.51 9.36 -15.26
C SER A 19 -13.79 8.64 -15.71
N VAL A 20 -13.98 7.39 -15.28
CA VAL A 20 -15.11 6.53 -15.65
C VAL A 20 -15.55 5.72 -14.44
N ARG A 21 -16.85 5.40 -14.34
CA ARG A 21 -17.41 4.57 -13.27
C ARG A 21 -18.44 3.58 -13.78
N ASP A 22 -18.50 2.42 -13.11
CA ASP A 22 -19.59 1.46 -13.20
C ASP A 22 -19.91 0.95 -11.77
N GLY A 23 -21.00 1.44 -11.19
CA GLY A 23 -21.28 1.24 -9.77
C GLY A 23 -20.19 1.85 -8.86
N LEU A 24 -19.56 1.01 -8.04
CA LEU A 24 -18.41 1.40 -7.22
C LEU A 24 -17.08 1.27 -7.97
N ALA A 25 -17.03 0.48 -9.05
CA ALA A 25 -15.84 0.38 -9.88
C ALA A 25 -15.55 1.73 -10.56
N ARG A 26 -14.26 2.03 -10.71
CA ARG A 26 -13.81 3.28 -11.28
C ARG A 26 -12.47 3.15 -11.96
N ILE A 27 -12.29 3.89 -13.05
CA ILE A 27 -10.99 4.17 -13.63
C ILE A 27 -10.55 5.53 -13.11
N GLY A 28 -9.44 5.57 -12.38
CA GLY A 28 -8.94 6.80 -11.78
C GLY A 28 -7.46 7.02 -12.00
N ARG A 29 -6.97 8.21 -11.67
CA ARG A 29 -5.57 8.61 -11.79
C ARG A 29 -5.11 9.24 -10.50
N LEU A 30 -4.11 8.64 -9.87
CA LEU A 30 -3.40 9.22 -8.73
C LEU A 30 -2.21 10.03 -9.24
N HIS A 31 -2.15 11.30 -8.86
CA HIS A 31 -1.14 12.24 -9.29
C HIS A 31 -0.03 12.37 -8.25
N THR A 32 1.21 12.12 -8.65
CA THR A 32 2.42 12.40 -7.86
C THR A 32 3.37 13.29 -8.64
N ASP A 33 4.38 13.84 -7.95
CA ASP A 33 5.36 14.75 -8.55
C ASP A 33 6.30 14.06 -9.55
N SER A 34 6.29 12.74 -9.58
CA SER A 34 7.10 11.90 -10.46
C SER A 34 6.24 11.19 -11.52
N HIS A 35 5.02 10.78 -11.16
CA HIS A 35 4.19 9.84 -11.93
C HIS A 35 2.70 10.09 -11.80
N ILE A 36 1.96 9.74 -12.85
CA ILE A 36 0.52 9.56 -12.79
C ILE A 36 0.22 8.07 -12.84
N LEU A 37 -0.35 7.51 -11.77
CA LEU A 37 -0.71 6.10 -11.67
C LEU A 37 -2.19 5.91 -12.03
N GLU A 38 -2.47 5.20 -13.12
CA GLU A 38 -3.84 4.83 -13.49
C GLU A 38 -4.32 3.63 -12.65
N THR A 39 -5.60 3.62 -12.29
CA THR A 39 -6.28 2.61 -11.48
C THR A 39 -7.52 2.10 -12.23
N PRO A 40 -7.96 0.84 -12.03
CA PRO A 40 -7.40 -0.14 -11.11
C PRO A 40 -6.06 -0.70 -11.57
N THR A 41 -5.10 -0.90 -10.65
CA THR A 41 -3.77 -1.44 -11.01
C THR A 41 -3.20 -2.38 -9.96
N LEU A 42 -2.35 -3.30 -10.44
CA LEU A 42 -1.60 -4.24 -9.65
C LEU A 42 -0.16 -3.75 -9.52
N LEU A 43 0.35 -3.67 -8.29
CA LEU A 43 1.72 -3.34 -7.95
C LEU A 43 2.49 -4.63 -7.63
N PRO A 44 3.39 -5.12 -8.51
CA PRO A 44 4.24 -6.25 -8.16
C PRO A 44 5.11 -5.92 -6.94
N VAL A 45 5.12 -6.83 -5.97
CA VAL A 45 6.02 -6.74 -4.82
C VAL A 45 7.43 -7.09 -5.28
N VAL A 46 8.37 -6.19 -5.04
CA VAL A 46 9.79 -6.38 -5.33
C VAL A 46 10.56 -6.50 -4.01
N ASN A 47 11.34 -7.58 -3.88
CA ASN A 47 12.35 -7.69 -2.84
C ASN A 47 13.73 -7.43 -3.46
N PRO A 48 14.41 -6.31 -3.12
CA PRO A 48 15.70 -5.96 -3.73
C PRO A 48 16.78 -7.04 -3.57
N ASN A 49 16.66 -7.91 -2.57
CA ASN A 49 17.62 -9.00 -2.34
C ASN A 49 17.37 -10.23 -3.24
N ILE A 50 16.15 -10.43 -3.75
CA ILE A 50 15.77 -11.62 -4.52
C ILE A 50 14.82 -11.25 -5.65
N LEU A 51 15.39 -10.94 -6.81
CA LEU A 51 14.65 -10.56 -8.01
C LEU A 51 14.31 -11.81 -8.83
N THR A 52 13.01 -12.07 -9.00
CA THR A 52 12.51 -13.13 -9.91
C THR A 52 12.34 -12.58 -11.33
N VAL A 53 11.84 -11.35 -11.42
CA VAL A 53 11.84 -10.48 -12.60
C VAL A 53 12.40 -9.14 -12.13
N THR A 54 13.29 -8.51 -12.89
CA THR A 54 13.87 -7.23 -12.49
C THR A 54 12.87 -6.09 -12.71
N PRO A 55 12.91 -5.01 -11.90
CA PRO A 55 12.05 -3.85 -12.13
C PRO A 55 12.23 -3.22 -13.52
N ARG A 56 13.45 -3.23 -14.05
CA ARG A 56 13.75 -2.79 -15.42
C ARG A 56 12.98 -3.59 -16.47
N GLU A 57 12.99 -4.92 -16.38
CA GLU A 57 12.19 -5.79 -17.26
C GLU A 57 10.68 -5.54 -17.07
N MET A 58 10.20 -5.35 -15.83
CA MET A 58 8.79 -4.99 -15.55
C MET A 58 8.36 -3.73 -16.30
N TRP A 59 9.22 -2.72 -16.36
CA TRP A 59 8.97 -1.49 -17.09
C TRP A 59 9.02 -1.66 -18.61
N GLU A 60 10.09 -2.27 -19.13
CA GLU A 60 10.39 -2.29 -20.57
C GLU A 60 9.58 -3.33 -21.34
N ASP A 61 9.38 -4.51 -20.76
CA ASP A 61 8.80 -5.66 -21.45
C ASP A 61 7.34 -5.91 -21.10
N PHE A 62 6.92 -5.51 -19.89
CA PHE A 62 5.58 -5.83 -19.35
C PHE A 62 4.68 -4.62 -19.15
N ASP A 63 5.20 -3.40 -19.38
CA ASP A 63 4.46 -2.14 -19.23
C ASP A 63 3.87 -1.92 -17.81
N ILE A 64 4.51 -2.49 -16.79
CA ILE A 64 4.14 -2.26 -15.39
C ILE A 64 4.53 -0.83 -15.00
N LYS A 65 3.55 -0.04 -14.56
CA LYS A 65 3.72 1.40 -14.25
C LYS A 65 3.93 1.71 -12.79
N GLY A 66 3.67 0.75 -11.90
CA GLY A 66 3.90 0.91 -10.46
C GLY A 66 4.39 -0.37 -9.81
N LEU A 67 5.20 -0.23 -8.78
CA LEU A 67 5.71 -1.31 -7.95
C LEU A 67 5.45 -1.01 -6.48
N ILE A 68 5.53 -2.06 -5.65
CA ILE A 68 5.69 -1.89 -4.21
C ILE A 68 6.95 -2.62 -3.73
N THR A 69 7.70 -2.01 -2.82
CA THR A 69 8.84 -2.65 -2.15
C THR A 69 8.69 -2.50 -0.64
N ASN A 70 9.49 -3.24 0.13
CA ASN A 70 9.42 -3.18 1.59
C ASN A 70 10.54 -2.27 2.13
N SER A 71 10.16 -1.13 2.69
CA SER A 71 11.12 -0.14 3.19
C SER A 71 11.95 -0.66 4.37
N TYR A 72 11.37 -1.51 5.23
CA TYR A 72 12.07 -2.14 6.33
C TYR A 72 13.19 -3.08 5.84
N VAL A 73 12.97 -3.83 4.76
CA VAL A 73 14.03 -4.65 4.14
C VAL A 73 15.18 -3.77 3.67
N ILE A 74 14.90 -2.62 3.05
CA ILE A 74 15.94 -1.68 2.60
C ILE A 74 16.68 -1.10 3.83
N TRP A 75 15.95 -0.63 4.84
CA TRP A 75 16.50 -0.03 6.07
C TRP A 75 17.41 -1.01 6.83
N LYS A 76 17.03 -2.28 6.93
CA LYS A 76 17.79 -3.31 7.69
C LYS A 76 19.11 -3.71 7.03
N HIS A 77 19.21 -3.57 5.71
CA HIS A 77 20.40 -3.98 4.96
C HIS A 77 21.26 -2.76 4.64
N GLU A 78 22.37 -2.59 5.36
CA GLU A 78 23.23 -1.40 5.29
C GLU A 78 23.60 -0.97 3.86
N LYS A 79 23.92 -1.91 2.98
CA LYS A 79 24.24 -1.60 1.57
C LYS A 79 23.05 -1.01 0.80
N LEU A 80 21.85 -1.55 1.01
CA LEU A 80 20.63 -1.05 0.37
C LEU A 80 20.26 0.31 0.96
N LYS A 81 20.32 0.45 2.29
CA LYS A 81 20.07 1.70 3.00
C LYS A 81 20.96 2.83 2.51
N GLN A 82 22.28 2.63 2.48
CA GLN A 82 23.21 3.68 2.04
C GLN A 82 22.98 4.07 0.58
N HIS A 83 22.81 3.09 -0.31
CA HIS A 83 22.54 3.39 -1.71
C HIS A 83 21.22 4.15 -1.91
N ALA A 84 20.14 3.75 -1.21
CA ALA A 84 18.85 4.41 -1.29
C ALA A 84 18.90 5.85 -0.73
N LEU A 85 19.66 6.09 0.34
CA LEU A 85 19.83 7.45 0.90
C LEU A 85 20.70 8.34 -0.01
N GLU A 86 21.71 7.77 -0.67
CA GLU A 86 22.60 8.53 -1.54
C GLU A 86 21.98 8.85 -2.91
N LYS A 87 21.16 7.93 -3.44
CA LYS A 87 20.69 7.99 -4.84
C LYS A 87 19.19 7.85 -5.05
N GLY A 88 18.44 7.55 -4.00
CA GLY A 88 17.01 7.33 -4.05
C GLY A 88 16.60 5.90 -4.40
N VAL A 89 15.32 5.59 -4.16
CA VAL A 89 14.74 4.26 -4.37
C VAL A 89 14.64 3.88 -5.85
N HIS A 90 14.47 4.85 -6.74
CA HIS A 90 14.38 4.61 -8.19
C HIS A 90 15.72 4.15 -8.78
N ASP A 91 16.85 4.70 -8.33
CA ASP A 91 18.20 4.23 -8.72
C ASP A 91 18.46 2.83 -8.15
N LEU A 92 18.10 2.61 -6.87
CA LEU A 92 18.25 1.31 -6.21
C LEU A 92 17.56 0.18 -6.98
N LEU A 93 16.34 0.43 -7.44
CA LEU A 93 15.52 -0.55 -8.14
C LEU A 93 15.80 -0.61 -9.65
N ASP A 94 16.59 0.33 -10.18
CA ASP A 94 16.70 0.58 -11.62
C ASP A 94 15.32 0.69 -12.28
N TYR A 95 14.42 1.48 -11.67
CA TYR A 95 13.02 1.57 -12.07
C TYR A 95 12.57 3.02 -12.23
N PRO A 96 12.15 3.41 -13.44
CA PRO A 96 11.78 4.79 -13.70
C PRO A 96 10.36 5.13 -13.27
N GLY A 97 9.48 4.14 -13.04
CA GLY A 97 8.04 4.31 -12.78
C GLY A 97 7.67 4.59 -11.31
N PHE A 98 6.38 4.50 -10.99
CA PHE A 98 5.85 4.75 -9.65
C PHE A 98 6.32 3.72 -8.59
N VAL A 99 6.78 4.16 -7.43
CA VAL A 99 7.25 3.31 -6.33
C VAL A 99 6.49 3.61 -5.04
N MET A 100 5.71 2.63 -4.59
CA MET A 100 5.14 2.60 -3.24
C MET A 100 6.02 1.77 -2.31
N THR A 101 6.00 2.08 -1.02
CA THR A 101 6.63 1.24 0.00
C THR A 101 5.64 0.73 1.03
N ASP A 102 5.84 -0.53 1.44
CA ASP A 102 5.31 -1.09 2.69
C ASP A 102 6.24 -0.71 3.86
N SER A 103 5.67 -0.53 5.06
CA SER A 103 6.35 -0.21 6.31
C SER A 103 6.94 -1.44 7.02
N GLY A 104 6.53 -2.65 6.62
CA GLY A 104 7.09 -3.91 7.10
C GLY A 104 6.37 -4.55 8.30
N THR A 105 5.10 -4.20 8.50
CA THR A 105 4.25 -4.78 9.55
C THR A 105 4.06 -6.29 9.41
N PHE A 106 4.08 -6.84 8.19
CA PHE A 106 4.08 -8.29 7.99
C PHE A 106 5.34 -8.96 8.57
N GLN A 107 6.50 -8.33 8.42
CA GLN A 107 7.76 -8.85 8.96
C GLN A 107 7.83 -8.72 10.49
N GLN A 108 7.16 -7.74 11.10
CA GLN A 108 6.98 -7.66 12.56
C GLN A 108 6.33 -8.93 13.09
N ASP A 109 5.20 -9.32 12.50
CA ASP A 109 4.45 -10.51 12.93
C ASP A 109 5.20 -11.80 12.58
N ALA A 110 5.79 -11.89 11.38
CA ALA A 110 6.46 -13.11 10.93
C ALA A 110 7.80 -13.40 11.64
N TYR A 111 8.55 -12.36 12.03
CA TYR A 111 9.92 -12.49 12.55
C TYR A 111 10.13 -11.91 13.96
N GLY A 112 9.13 -11.22 14.53
CA GLY A 112 9.11 -10.80 15.93
C GLY A 112 9.95 -9.57 16.30
N ASP A 113 10.72 -8.99 15.36
CA ASP A 113 11.58 -7.84 15.63
C ASP A 113 11.51 -6.83 14.47
N VAL A 114 10.87 -5.70 14.72
CA VAL A 114 11.17 -4.46 14.00
C VAL A 114 11.70 -3.47 15.02
N GLU A 115 12.98 -3.20 14.88
CA GLU A 115 13.76 -2.34 15.77
C GLU A 115 13.61 -0.85 15.44
N VAL A 116 12.84 -0.49 14.40
CA VAL A 116 12.66 0.89 13.94
C VAL A 116 11.38 1.50 14.50
N ALA A 117 11.47 2.74 14.97
CA ALA A 117 10.30 3.49 15.43
C ALA A 117 9.35 3.81 14.25
N ALA A 118 8.05 3.95 14.55
CA ALA A 118 7.02 4.22 13.55
C ALA A 118 7.30 5.49 12.71
N ASP A 119 7.80 6.54 13.35
CA ASP A 119 8.11 7.80 12.67
C ASP A 119 9.42 7.70 11.87
N GLU A 120 10.43 7.00 12.41
CA GLU A 120 11.74 6.83 11.76
C GLU A 120 11.62 6.07 10.42
N ILE A 121 10.76 5.04 10.33
CA ILE A 121 10.57 4.33 9.06
C ILE A 121 9.85 5.20 8.02
N VAL A 122 9.00 6.13 8.44
CA VAL A 122 8.33 7.07 7.52
C VAL A 122 9.31 8.16 7.06
N GLU A 123 10.12 8.70 7.96
CA GLU A 123 11.22 9.61 7.60
C GLU A 123 12.17 8.96 6.61
N PHE A 124 12.54 7.69 6.83
CA PHE A 124 13.39 6.95 5.90
C PHE A 124 12.74 6.81 4.52
N GLN A 125 11.44 6.49 4.45
CA GLN A 125 10.71 6.39 3.17
C GLN A 125 10.71 7.73 2.42
N ARG A 126 10.46 8.84 3.12
CA ARG A 126 10.58 10.20 2.57
C ARG A 126 11.98 10.47 2.04
N ASP A 127 13.01 10.16 2.84
CA ASP A 127 14.40 10.51 2.53
C ASP A 127 14.96 9.71 1.34
N ILE A 128 14.47 8.49 1.09
CA ILE A 128 14.82 7.72 -0.13
C ILE A 128 13.98 8.09 -1.35
N GLY A 129 13.04 9.04 -1.22
CA GLY A 129 12.25 9.59 -2.33
C GLY A 129 11.24 8.61 -2.92
N VAL A 130 10.44 7.95 -2.09
CA VAL A 130 9.30 7.14 -2.57
C VAL A 130 8.14 8.02 -3.04
N ASP A 131 7.28 7.49 -3.91
CA ASP A 131 6.10 8.23 -4.39
C ASP A 131 4.94 8.16 -3.40
N VAL A 132 4.79 7.00 -2.74
CA VAL A 132 3.84 6.80 -1.65
C VAL A 132 4.48 5.96 -0.56
N ALA A 133 4.62 6.55 0.62
CA ALA A 133 5.04 5.86 1.83
C ALA A 133 3.87 5.15 2.51
N THR A 134 4.16 4.27 3.45
CA THR A 134 3.18 3.65 4.34
C THR A 134 3.55 3.88 5.79
N MET A 135 2.58 4.31 6.61
CA MET A 135 2.79 4.39 8.05
C MET A 135 2.90 2.99 8.67
N LEU A 136 3.54 2.90 9.84
CA LEU A 136 3.64 1.64 10.57
C LEU A 136 2.35 1.39 11.36
N ASP A 137 1.47 0.53 10.86
CA ASP A 137 0.27 0.10 11.56
C ASP A 137 0.55 -0.99 12.62
N VAL A 138 -0.45 -1.33 13.42
CA VAL A 138 -0.39 -2.51 14.30
C VAL A 138 -1.05 -3.67 13.58
N PHE A 139 -0.24 -4.66 13.21
CA PHE A 139 -0.74 -5.83 12.50
C PHE A 139 -1.84 -6.53 13.30
N GLY A 140 -2.97 -6.80 12.63
CA GLY A 140 -4.06 -7.61 13.16
C GLY A 140 -4.34 -8.80 12.24
N ARG A 141 -4.74 -9.93 12.82
CA ARG A 141 -5.20 -11.12 12.09
C ARG A 141 -6.73 -11.14 12.05
N PRO A 142 -7.33 -11.83 11.07
CA PRO A 142 -8.80 -11.90 10.97
C PRO A 142 -9.46 -12.54 12.20
N ASP A 143 -8.80 -13.54 12.78
CA ASP A 143 -9.35 -14.36 13.87
C ASP A 143 -8.90 -13.87 15.26
N ASP A 144 -8.27 -12.69 15.36
CA ASP A 144 -7.86 -12.13 16.64
C ASP A 144 -9.10 -11.83 17.50
N PRO A 145 -9.00 -11.99 18.85
CA PRO A 145 -10.07 -11.56 19.75
C PRO A 145 -10.43 -10.09 19.51
N ARG A 146 -11.70 -9.75 19.70
CA ARG A 146 -12.21 -8.39 19.50
C ARG A 146 -11.37 -7.32 20.22
N GLU A 147 -10.98 -7.58 21.47
CA GLU A 147 -10.12 -6.68 22.26
C GLU A 147 -8.77 -6.40 21.58
N GLN A 148 -8.15 -7.43 20.99
CA GLN A 148 -6.90 -7.29 20.24
C GLN A 148 -7.12 -6.54 18.93
N SER A 149 -8.21 -6.82 18.21
CA SER A 149 -8.57 -6.07 17.00
C SER A 149 -8.84 -4.58 17.30
N GLU A 150 -9.52 -4.28 18.39
CA GLU A 150 -9.79 -2.92 18.86
C GLU A 150 -8.51 -2.19 19.27
N HIS A 151 -7.58 -2.90 19.93
CA HIS A 151 -6.25 -2.38 20.22
C HIS A 151 -5.47 -2.05 18.94
N SER A 152 -5.45 -2.95 17.95
CA SER A 152 -4.78 -2.70 16.67
C SER A 152 -5.35 -1.46 15.96
N VAL A 153 -6.67 -1.28 15.97
CA VAL A 153 -7.31 -0.07 15.41
C VAL A 153 -6.90 1.19 16.16
N THR A 154 -7.00 1.16 17.50
CA THR A 154 -6.72 2.34 18.35
C THR A 154 -5.28 2.79 18.25
N GLU A 155 -4.33 1.85 18.35
CA GLU A 155 -2.90 2.16 18.27
C GLU A 155 -2.48 2.59 16.87
N THR A 156 -3.05 2.00 15.82
CA THR A 156 -2.80 2.44 14.44
C THR A 156 -3.27 3.88 14.26
N ALA A 157 -4.47 4.23 14.74
CA ALA A 157 -4.97 5.60 14.68
C ALA A 157 -4.12 6.57 15.51
N ALA A 158 -3.65 6.17 16.69
CA ALA A 158 -2.79 6.99 17.54
C ALA A 158 -1.45 7.35 16.87
N ARG A 159 -0.95 6.51 15.94
CA ARG A 159 0.29 6.77 15.17
C ARG A 159 0.09 7.75 14.01
N ALA A 160 -1.14 7.99 13.56
CA ALA A 160 -1.41 8.79 12.35
C ALA A 160 -0.82 10.21 12.39
N PRO A 161 -0.97 11.00 13.49
CA PRO A 161 -0.42 12.35 13.53
C PRO A 161 1.12 12.40 13.42
N GLY A 162 1.81 11.48 14.10
CA GLY A 162 3.28 11.38 14.06
C GLY A 162 3.78 10.96 12.68
N ALA A 163 3.14 9.94 12.10
CA ALA A 163 3.47 9.46 10.76
C ALA A 163 3.27 10.53 9.68
N LEU A 164 2.19 11.31 9.74
CA LEU A 164 1.95 12.41 8.81
C LEU A 164 2.99 13.52 8.96
N ALA A 165 3.38 13.86 10.19
CA ALA A 165 4.43 14.84 10.42
C ALA A 165 5.79 14.35 9.88
N ALA A 166 6.10 13.06 10.04
CA ALA A 166 7.30 12.43 9.51
C ALA A 166 7.31 12.40 7.97
N ALA A 167 6.16 12.15 7.33
CA ALA A 167 6.05 12.08 5.88
C ALA A 167 6.30 13.43 5.18
N GLY A 168 5.98 14.55 5.84
CA GLY A 168 6.06 15.87 5.22
C GLY A 168 5.14 15.96 4.01
N ASP A 169 5.69 16.27 2.84
CA ASP A 169 4.95 16.33 1.57
C ASP A 169 4.82 14.97 0.87
N THR A 170 5.48 13.91 1.37
CA THR A 170 5.36 12.56 0.79
C THR A 170 3.96 12.01 1.03
N LEU A 171 3.31 11.52 -0.03
CA LEU A 171 2.00 10.87 0.09
C LEU A 171 2.10 9.64 1.00
N LEU A 172 1.08 9.45 1.84
CA LEU A 172 1.09 8.42 2.88
C LEU A 172 -0.17 7.55 2.79
N ASN A 173 0.03 6.25 2.84
CA ASN A 173 -1.01 5.25 3.06
C ASN A 173 -1.46 5.27 4.52
N GLY A 174 -2.77 5.23 4.76
CA GLY A 174 -3.39 5.04 6.08
C GLY A 174 -4.08 3.66 6.19
N PRO A 175 -3.40 2.63 6.71
CA PRO A 175 -3.95 1.27 6.76
C PRO A 175 -5.14 1.14 7.71
N ILE A 176 -6.14 0.37 7.27
CA ILE A 176 -7.36 0.04 8.01
C ILE A 176 -7.24 -1.37 8.59
N GLN A 177 -7.37 -1.47 9.90
CA GLN A 177 -7.34 -2.72 10.67
C GLN A 177 -8.73 -3.06 11.22
N GLY A 178 -8.85 -4.11 12.04
CA GLY A 178 -10.12 -4.44 12.73
C GLY A 178 -10.61 -5.89 12.60
N GLY A 179 -9.75 -6.83 12.18
CA GLY A 179 -10.10 -8.26 12.16
C GLY A 179 -11.32 -8.56 11.28
N LEU A 180 -12.28 -9.33 11.81
CA LEU A 180 -13.57 -9.66 11.18
C LEU A 180 -14.76 -8.89 11.76
N GLU A 181 -14.53 -8.04 12.74
CA GLU A 181 -15.57 -7.22 13.38
C GLU A 181 -15.88 -6.03 12.47
N LEU A 182 -17.03 -6.05 11.79
CA LEU A 182 -17.35 -5.05 10.76
C LEU A 182 -17.47 -3.63 11.32
N ASP A 183 -17.95 -3.49 12.55
CA ASP A 183 -18.03 -2.20 13.23
C ASP A 183 -16.63 -1.63 13.55
N LEU A 184 -15.65 -2.49 13.86
CA LEU A 184 -14.26 -2.06 13.99
C LEU A 184 -13.64 -1.67 12.64
N ARG A 185 -14.03 -2.34 11.55
CA ARG A 185 -13.60 -1.98 10.18
C ARG A 185 -14.15 -0.62 9.73
N GLU A 186 -15.43 -0.36 10.01
CA GLU A 186 -16.06 0.94 9.78
C GLU A 186 -15.38 2.03 10.61
N TRP A 187 -15.22 1.79 11.92
CA TRP A 187 -14.57 2.74 12.82
C TRP A 187 -13.13 3.04 12.43
N SER A 188 -12.34 2.01 12.10
CA SER A 188 -10.96 2.19 11.63
C SER A 188 -10.89 3.00 10.33
N ALA A 189 -11.83 2.77 9.40
CA ALA A 189 -11.91 3.51 8.15
C ALA A 189 -12.28 4.98 8.39
N GLN A 190 -13.21 5.27 9.32
CA GLN A 190 -13.55 6.63 9.73
C GLN A 190 -12.35 7.37 10.32
N LEU A 191 -11.62 6.73 11.25
CA LEU A 191 -10.43 7.32 11.86
C LEU A 191 -9.36 7.65 10.81
N MET A 192 -9.09 6.75 9.86
CA MET A 192 -8.15 7.05 8.78
C MET A 192 -8.68 8.14 7.84
N ALA A 193 -9.99 8.17 7.58
CA ALA A 193 -10.62 9.17 6.71
C ALA A 193 -10.54 10.60 7.27
N GLU A 194 -10.50 10.77 8.59
CA GLU A 194 -10.32 12.09 9.26
C GLU A 194 -8.96 12.73 8.96
N HIS A 195 -7.98 11.92 8.56
CA HIS A 195 -6.62 12.35 8.25
C HIS A 195 -6.37 12.51 6.73
N PRO A 196 -5.40 13.35 6.31
CA PRO A 196 -5.09 13.58 4.90
C PRO A 196 -4.24 12.46 4.27
N PHE A 197 -4.51 11.19 4.58
CA PHE A 197 -3.90 10.06 3.88
C PHE A 197 -4.32 10.05 2.41
N ALA A 198 -3.35 9.75 1.54
CA ALA A 198 -3.56 9.73 0.10
C ALA A 198 -4.37 8.51 -0.34
N ILE A 199 -4.14 7.37 0.30
CA ILE A 199 -4.70 6.05 -0.04
C ILE A 199 -5.04 5.32 1.26
N HIS A 200 -6.08 4.48 1.22
CA HIS A 200 -6.54 3.68 2.36
C HIS A 200 -6.39 2.18 2.08
N PRO A 201 -5.27 1.56 2.50
CA PRO A 201 -5.13 0.11 2.43
C PRO A 201 -6.02 -0.62 3.43
N ILE A 202 -6.58 -1.75 3.03
CA ILE A 202 -7.29 -2.69 3.92
C ILE A 202 -6.30 -3.79 4.31
N GLY A 203 -5.87 -3.77 5.57
CA GLY A 203 -4.85 -4.67 6.14
C GLY A 203 -5.42 -5.91 6.81
N GLY A 204 -4.54 -6.86 7.14
CA GLY A 204 -4.87 -8.09 7.88
C GLY A 204 -5.70 -9.12 7.08
N ILE A 205 -5.90 -8.92 5.78
CA ILE A 205 -6.81 -9.73 4.94
C ILE A 205 -6.14 -10.89 4.19
N VAL A 206 -4.81 -10.96 4.15
CA VAL A 206 -4.06 -12.05 3.47
C VAL A 206 -4.53 -13.44 3.90
N PRO A 207 -4.70 -13.74 5.21
CA PRO A 207 -5.16 -15.07 5.63
C PRO A 207 -6.57 -15.42 5.15
N LEU A 208 -7.44 -14.43 4.88
CA LEU A 208 -8.76 -14.69 4.31
C LEU A 208 -8.66 -15.19 2.88
N MET A 209 -7.75 -14.61 2.09
CA MET A 209 -7.53 -15.00 0.70
C MET A 209 -6.90 -16.39 0.60
N GLU A 210 -5.88 -16.68 1.41
CA GLU A 210 -5.21 -17.99 1.46
C GLU A 210 -6.16 -19.12 1.88
N LYS A 211 -7.00 -18.86 2.88
CA LYS A 211 -8.01 -19.82 3.38
C LYS A 211 -9.30 -19.83 2.55
N ARG A 212 -9.38 -19.03 1.48
CA ARG A 212 -10.56 -18.91 0.58
C ARG A 212 -11.84 -18.48 1.30
N ARG A 213 -11.71 -17.66 2.33
CA ARG A 213 -12.81 -17.05 3.12
C ARG A 213 -13.33 -15.80 2.44
N TYR A 214 -13.82 -15.96 1.21
CA TYR A 214 -14.15 -14.84 0.35
C TYR A 214 -15.39 -14.08 0.81
N ARG A 215 -16.36 -14.73 1.46
CA ARG A 215 -17.53 -14.03 1.99
C ARG A 215 -17.10 -12.96 3.00
N GLU A 216 -16.29 -13.34 3.97
CA GLU A 216 -15.76 -12.43 4.98
C GLU A 216 -14.90 -11.32 4.36
N LEU A 217 -14.08 -11.66 3.36
CA LEU A 217 -13.29 -10.66 2.63
C LEU A 217 -14.18 -9.58 1.98
N LEU A 218 -15.27 -9.98 1.31
CA LEU A 218 -16.18 -9.04 0.66
C LEU A 218 -16.96 -8.19 1.68
N GLU A 219 -17.35 -8.78 2.82
CA GLU A 219 -17.97 -8.06 3.94
C GLU A 219 -17.02 -6.97 4.51
N VAL A 220 -15.74 -7.29 4.68
CA VAL A 220 -14.71 -6.32 5.11
C VAL A 220 -14.55 -5.19 4.10
N ILE A 221 -14.47 -5.48 2.80
CA ILE A 221 -14.32 -4.44 1.76
C ILE A 221 -15.50 -3.47 1.81
N LEU A 222 -16.74 -3.99 1.91
CA LEU A 222 -17.95 -3.17 1.96
C LEU A 222 -18.01 -2.29 3.21
N ALA A 223 -17.66 -2.84 4.38
CA ALA A 223 -17.61 -2.11 5.64
C ALA A 223 -16.63 -0.91 5.55
N CYS A 224 -15.42 -1.12 5.01
CA CYS A 224 -14.46 -0.04 4.86
C CYS A 224 -14.86 0.98 3.77
N ARG A 225 -15.37 0.51 2.62
CA ARG A 225 -15.68 1.37 1.48
C ARG A 225 -16.77 2.40 1.80
N GLY A 226 -17.72 2.08 2.69
CA GLY A 226 -18.77 3.02 3.12
C GLY A 226 -18.24 4.30 3.75
N GLU A 227 -17.08 4.21 4.43
CA GLU A 227 -16.54 5.27 5.27
C GLU A 227 -15.39 6.05 4.61
N ILE A 228 -14.77 5.49 3.56
CA ILE A 228 -13.66 6.14 2.86
C ILE A 228 -14.18 7.17 1.85
N PRO A 229 -13.63 8.40 1.80
CA PRO A 229 -14.02 9.40 0.80
C PRO A 229 -13.85 8.91 -0.64
N ILE A 230 -14.74 9.33 -1.56
CA ILE A 230 -14.73 8.86 -2.95
C ILE A 230 -13.51 9.37 -3.73
N GLU A 231 -12.85 10.41 -3.27
CA GLU A 231 -11.64 10.97 -3.84
C GLU A 231 -10.37 10.31 -3.30
N ARG A 232 -10.47 9.22 -2.54
CA ARG A 232 -9.31 8.48 -2.04
C ARG A 232 -9.30 7.04 -2.54
N PRO A 233 -8.19 6.54 -3.11
CA PRO A 233 -8.08 5.16 -3.55
C PRO A 233 -8.15 4.17 -2.39
N VAL A 234 -8.73 3.00 -2.65
CA VAL A 234 -8.75 1.85 -1.74
C VAL A 234 -7.77 0.80 -2.24
N HIS A 235 -6.88 0.34 -1.35
CA HIS A 235 -5.86 -0.67 -1.66
C HIS A 235 -6.14 -1.98 -0.91
N MET A 236 -6.23 -3.10 -1.64
CA MET A 236 -6.29 -4.43 -1.04
C MET A 236 -4.88 -4.98 -0.78
N PHE A 237 -4.39 -4.83 0.46
CA PHE A 237 -3.02 -5.22 0.81
C PHE A 237 -2.81 -6.74 0.71
N GLY A 238 -1.83 -7.15 -0.09
CA GLY A 238 -1.47 -8.55 -0.37
C GLY A 238 -2.43 -9.29 -1.31
N CYS A 239 -3.41 -8.60 -1.92
CA CYS A 239 -4.36 -9.23 -2.85
C CYS A 239 -3.77 -9.36 -4.25
N GLY A 240 -2.95 -10.39 -4.45
CA GLY A 240 -2.19 -10.56 -5.69
C GLY A 240 -2.75 -11.54 -6.71
N HIS A 241 -3.85 -12.24 -6.42
CA HIS A 241 -4.36 -13.31 -7.27
C HIS A 241 -5.46 -12.81 -8.22
N PRO A 242 -5.30 -12.96 -9.56
CA PRO A 242 -6.20 -12.36 -10.56
C PRO A 242 -7.69 -12.68 -10.41
N MET A 243 -8.02 -13.86 -9.86
CA MET A 243 -9.40 -14.29 -9.61
C MET A 243 -10.20 -13.29 -8.74
N LEU A 244 -9.54 -12.52 -7.87
CA LEU A 244 -10.21 -11.59 -6.96
C LEU A 244 -10.40 -10.19 -7.56
N PHE A 245 -9.67 -9.83 -8.61
CA PHE A 245 -9.69 -8.46 -9.14
C PHE A 245 -11.08 -8.01 -9.58
N PRO A 246 -11.86 -8.80 -10.38
CA PRO A 246 -13.14 -8.31 -10.89
C PRO A 246 -14.13 -7.97 -9.77
N VAL A 247 -14.22 -8.81 -8.73
CA VAL A 247 -15.15 -8.59 -7.62
C VAL A 247 -14.66 -7.48 -6.69
N ALA A 248 -13.36 -7.39 -6.40
CA ALA A 248 -12.81 -6.32 -5.58
C ALA A 248 -12.97 -4.95 -6.26
N VAL A 249 -12.69 -4.85 -7.57
CA VAL A 249 -12.92 -3.63 -8.36
C VAL A 249 -14.39 -3.27 -8.38
N ALA A 250 -15.30 -4.24 -8.55
CA ALA A 250 -16.75 -4.00 -8.49
C ALA A 250 -17.21 -3.45 -7.12
N LEU A 251 -16.46 -3.72 -6.05
CA LEU A 251 -16.67 -3.18 -4.71
C LEU A 251 -15.92 -1.86 -4.44
N GLY A 252 -15.24 -1.30 -5.44
CA GLY A 252 -14.56 -0.01 -5.35
C GLY A 252 -13.11 -0.06 -4.86
N VAL A 253 -12.43 -1.19 -5.03
CA VAL A 253 -10.97 -1.30 -4.86
C VAL A 253 -10.27 -0.77 -6.10
N ASP A 254 -9.22 0.02 -5.89
CA ASP A 254 -8.42 0.67 -6.94
C ASP A 254 -7.01 0.10 -7.06
N LEU A 255 -6.45 -0.41 -5.96
CA LEU A 255 -5.06 -0.85 -5.92
C LEU A 255 -4.96 -2.27 -5.35
N PHE A 256 -3.99 -3.01 -5.89
CA PHE A 256 -3.65 -4.36 -5.51
C PHE A 256 -2.14 -4.49 -5.44
N ASP A 257 -1.62 -5.43 -4.66
CA ASP A 257 -0.21 -5.81 -4.71
C ASP A 257 -0.03 -7.34 -4.70
N SER A 258 1.06 -7.82 -5.29
CA SER A 258 1.34 -9.25 -5.40
C SER A 258 2.79 -9.60 -5.19
N ALA A 259 3.08 -10.39 -4.15
CA ALA A 259 4.28 -11.24 -4.11
C ALA A 259 4.01 -12.64 -4.71
N ALA A 260 2.75 -13.00 -4.92
CA ALA A 260 2.32 -14.35 -5.31
C ALA A 260 2.88 -14.78 -6.67
N TYR A 261 3.04 -13.85 -7.62
CA TYR A 261 3.61 -14.16 -8.94
C TYR A 261 5.02 -14.77 -8.83
N ALA A 262 5.86 -14.24 -7.94
CA ALA A 262 7.21 -14.72 -7.71
C ALA A 262 7.24 -15.96 -6.80
N LEU A 263 6.36 -16.02 -5.79
CA LEU A 263 6.29 -17.13 -4.84
C LEU A 263 5.74 -18.41 -5.49
N PHE A 264 4.73 -18.33 -6.35
CA PHE A 264 4.13 -19.48 -7.01
C PHE A 264 4.98 -20.02 -8.16
N ALA A 265 5.88 -19.21 -8.71
CA ALA A 265 6.79 -19.63 -9.78
C ALA A 265 7.98 -20.46 -9.30
N ARG A 266 8.26 -20.47 -7.98
CA ARG A 266 9.33 -21.26 -7.34
C ARG A 266 8.86 -22.67 -7.03
#